data_AF-A0A4Q6FFT2-F1
#
_entry.id   AF-A0A4Q6FFT2-F1
#
_cell.length_a   1.000
_cell.length_b   1.000
_cell.length_c   1.000
_cell.angle_alpha   90.00
_cell.angle_beta   90.00
_cell.angle_gamma   90.00
#
_symmetry.space_group_name_H-M   'P 1'
#
loop_
_entity.id
_entity.type
_entity.pdbx_description
1 polymer ?
#
loop_
_entity_poly.entity_id
_entity_poly.type
_entity_poly.pdbx_seq_one_letter_code
_entity_poly.pdbx_strand_id
1 'polypeptide(L)'
;MERHSISVSYRLQGMRLDHAIADEIPGFSRRRAKAIIDIGGCYLNTKRVRIASKTVSKGDKIEVEYNPKLFEAKRVDVEILPEDILY
;
A
#
# COMPACT_ATOMS: atom_id res chain seq x y z
N MET A 1 2.35 9.67 -10.61
CA MET A 1 1.45 8.57 -10.23
C MET A 1 2.15 7.32 -10.73
N GLU A 2 2.58 6.44 -9.84
CA GLU A 2 3.30 5.23 -10.19
C GLU A 2 2.31 4.06 -10.23
N ARG A 3 2.45 3.20 -11.24
CA ARG A 3 1.65 2.01 -11.41
C ARG A 3 2.57 0.81 -11.54
N HIS A 4 2.40 -0.16 -10.66
CA HIS A 4 3.06 -1.47 -10.71
C HIS A 4 2.03 -2.54 -11.03
N SER A 5 2.30 -3.34 -12.05
CA SER A 5 1.49 -4.53 -12.38
C SER A 5 2.32 -5.76 -12.06
N ILE A 6 1.74 -6.67 -11.30
CA ILE A 6 2.38 -7.89 -10.78
C ILE A 6 1.48 -9.05 -11.13
N SER A 7 2.07 -10.16 -11.57
CA SER A 7 1.35 -11.42 -11.73
C SER A 7 1.70 -12.36 -10.59
N VAL A 8 0.68 -12.91 -9.93
CA VAL A 8 0.87 -13.79 -8.78
C VAL A 8 1.42 -15.14 -9.24
N SER A 9 2.69 -15.38 -8.89
CA SER A 9 3.39 -16.65 -9.14
C SER A 9 2.92 -17.75 -8.18
N TYR A 10 3.35 -19.00 -8.44
CA TYR A 10 3.00 -20.15 -7.59
C TYR A 10 3.50 -19.99 -6.14
N ARG A 11 4.61 -19.27 -5.93
CA ARG A 11 5.18 -19.03 -4.60
C ARG A 11 4.29 -18.17 -3.71
N LEU A 12 3.51 -17.28 -4.33
CA LEU A 12 2.66 -16.31 -3.65
C LEU A 12 1.22 -16.82 -3.47
N GLN A 13 0.91 -18.02 -3.99
CA GLN A 13 -0.42 -18.60 -3.90
C GLN A 13 -0.83 -18.78 -2.42
N GLY A 14 -2.01 -18.26 -2.08
CA GLY A 14 -2.53 -18.33 -0.71
C GLY A 14 -1.89 -17.33 0.26
N MET A 15 -0.96 -16.49 -0.20
CA MET A 15 -0.48 -15.37 0.60
C MET A 15 -1.52 -14.26 0.69
N ARG A 16 -1.37 -13.41 1.70
CA ARG A 16 -2.14 -12.17 1.82
C ARG A 16 -1.63 -11.14 0.81
N LEU A 17 -2.55 -10.32 0.31
CA LEU A 17 -2.29 -9.27 -0.68
C LEU A 17 -1.15 -8.32 -0.25
N ASP A 18 -1.13 -7.91 1.02
CA ASP A 18 -0.08 -7.03 1.57
C ASP A 18 1.32 -7.69 1.57
N HIS A 19 1.38 -8.99 1.85
CA HIS A 19 2.62 -9.76 1.76
C HIS A 19 3.08 -9.96 0.32
N ALA A 20 2.17 -10.32 -0.59
CA ALA A 20 2.51 -10.52 -2.00
C ALA A 20 3.07 -9.27 -2.66
N ILE A 21 2.50 -8.09 -2.35
CA ILE A 21 2.99 -6.81 -2.87
C ILE A 21 4.39 -6.46 -2.31
N ALA A 22 4.61 -6.69 -1.02
CA ALA A 22 5.89 -6.38 -0.39
C ALA A 22 7.03 -7.31 -0.84
N ASP A 23 6.71 -8.55 -1.22
CA ASP A 23 7.69 -9.53 -1.71
C ASP A 23 8.07 -9.27 -3.19
N GLU A 24 7.10 -8.89 -4.02
CA GLU A 24 7.32 -8.66 -5.46
C GLU A 24 7.84 -7.26 -5.80
N ILE A 25 7.44 -6.22 -5.06
CA ILE A 25 7.91 -4.85 -5.29
C ILE A 25 9.13 -4.59 -4.39
N PRO A 26 10.36 -4.58 -4.93
CA PRO A 26 11.54 -4.21 -4.15
C PRO A 26 11.40 -2.77 -3.63
N GLY A 27 11.64 -2.58 -2.33
CA GLY A 27 11.51 -1.28 -1.66
C GLY A 27 10.14 -1.01 -1.05
N PHE A 28 9.17 -1.92 -1.20
CA PHE A 28 7.88 -1.81 -0.52
C PHE A 28 7.88 -2.49 0.85
N SER A 29 7.75 -1.69 1.89
CA SER A 29 7.46 -2.20 3.23
C SER A 29 6.01 -2.70 3.31
N ARG A 30 5.78 -3.77 4.09
CA ARG A 30 4.43 -4.30 4.40
C ARG A 30 3.42 -3.23 4.83
N ARG A 31 3.87 -2.27 5.66
CA ARG A 31 3.04 -1.12 6.08
C ARG A 31 2.63 -0.21 4.91
N ARG A 32 3.55 0.02 3.96
CA ARG A 32 3.29 0.86 2.78
C ARG A 32 2.30 0.17 1.84
N ALA A 33 2.49 -1.14 1.60
CA ALA A 33 1.54 -1.94 0.84
C ALA A 33 0.13 -1.88 1.46
N LYS A 34 0.01 -2.11 2.77
CA LYS A 34 -1.26 -2.00 3.49
C LYS A 34 -1.89 -0.61 3.35
N ALA A 35 -1.13 0.47 3.54
CA ALA A 35 -1.65 1.82 3.44
C ALA A 35 -2.18 2.14 2.02
N ILE A 36 -1.51 1.66 0.97
CA ILE A 36 -1.99 1.81 -0.42
C ILE A 36 -3.29 1.04 -0.64
N ILE A 37 -3.39 -0.18 -0.10
CA ILE A 37 -4.61 -0.97 -0.14
C ILE A 37 -5.75 -0.26 0.59
N ASP A 38 -5.51 0.27 1.79
CA ASP A 38 -6.52 0.96 2.60
C ASP A 38 -7.02 2.25 1.91
N ILE A 39 -6.14 3.01 1.25
CA ILE A 39 -6.49 4.18 0.42
C ILE A 39 -7.32 3.76 -0.81
N GLY A 40 -7.19 2.51 -1.26
CA GLY A 40 -7.91 1.96 -2.42
C GLY A 40 -7.15 2.09 -3.74
N GLY A 41 -5.82 2.22 -3.66
CA GLY A 41 -4.92 2.21 -4.82
C GLY A 41 -4.58 0.80 -5.34
N CYS A 42 -5.18 -0.26 -4.79
CA CYS A 42 -4.90 -1.63 -5.21
C CYS A 42 -6.06 -2.23 -6.00
N TYR A 43 -5.75 -2.92 -7.09
CA TYR A 43 -6.68 -3.68 -7.93
C TYR A 43 -6.21 -5.12 -8.03
N LEU A 44 -7.15 -6.06 -7.90
CA LEU A 44 -6.95 -7.50 -8.06
C LEU A 44 -7.86 -7.96 -9.19
N ASN A 45 -7.29 -8.47 -10.29
CA ASN A 45 -8.02 -8.84 -11.50
C ASN A 45 -8.97 -7.73 -11.96
N THR A 46 -8.45 -6.50 -12.05
CA THR A 46 -9.20 -5.29 -12.45
C THR A 46 -10.25 -4.81 -11.43
N LYS A 47 -10.50 -5.55 -10.35
CA LYS A 47 -11.42 -5.14 -9.27
C LYS A 47 -10.66 -4.39 -8.19
N ARG A 48 -11.13 -3.20 -7.81
CA ARG A 48 -10.56 -2.45 -6.69
C ARG A 48 -10.72 -3.24 -5.38
N VAL A 49 -9.64 -3.38 -4.61
CA VAL A 49 -9.63 -4.08 -3.32
C VAL A 49 -9.06 -3.17 -2.24
N ARG A 50 -9.78 -3.07 -1.12
CA ARG A 50 -9.35 -2.32 0.07
C ARG A 50 -9.05 -3.20 1.28
N ILE A 51 -9.04 -4.51 1.09
CA ILE A 51 -8.84 -5.50 2.15
C ILE A 51 -7.45 -6.11 1.98
N ALA A 52 -6.52 -5.71 2.84
CA ALA A 52 -5.14 -6.20 2.81
C ALA A 52 -5.00 -7.69 3.15
N SER A 53 -5.93 -8.24 3.94
CA SER A 53 -5.96 -9.65 4.30
C SER A 53 -6.51 -10.57 3.22
N LYS A 54 -6.90 -10.03 2.06
CA LYS A 54 -7.43 -10.83 0.97
C LYS A 54 -6.33 -11.77 0.46
N THR A 55 -6.66 -13.04 0.32
CA THR A 55 -5.77 -14.05 -0.23
C THR A 55 -5.68 -13.92 -1.74
N VAL A 56 -4.47 -14.09 -2.28
CA VAL A 56 -4.21 -14.07 -3.72
C VAL A 56 -4.08 -15.49 -4.27
N SER A 57 -4.61 -15.71 -5.46
CA SER A 57 -4.53 -16.99 -6.16
C SER A 57 -3.52 -16.93 -7.29
N LYS A 58 -2.95 -18.08 -7.65
CA LYS A 58 -2.02 -18.20 -8.77
C LYS A 58 -2.70 -17.66 -10.05
N GLY A 59 -1.99 -16.79 -10.76
CA GLY A 59 -2.49 -16.19 -12.02
C GLY A 59 -3.32 -14.93 -11.81
N ASP A 60 -3.59 -14.54 -10.57
CA ASP A 60 -4.17 -13.22 -10.30
C ASP A 60 -3.22 -12.11 -10.77
N LYS A 61 -3.80 -11.04 -11.30
CA LYS A 61 -3.10 -9.80 -11.63
C LYS A 61 -3.35 -8.78 -10.53
N ILE A 62 -2.28 -8.35 -9.87
CA ILE A 62 -2.30 -7.29 -8.88
C ILE A 62 -1.79 -6.03 -9.56
N GLU A 63 -2.60 -4.98 -9.57
CA GLU A 63 -2.17 -3.66 -10.01
C GLU A 63 -2.21 -2.71 -8.82
N VAL A 64 -1.07 -2.09 -8.55
CA VAL A 64 -0.91 -1.14 -7.46
C VAL A 64 -0.64 0.22 -8.08
N GLU A 65 -1.55 1.16 -7.84
CA GLU A 65 -1.45 2.54 -8.27
C GLU A 65 -1.33 3.43 -7.03
N TYR A 66 -0.23 4.17 -6.93
CA TYR A 66 -0.01 5.06 -5.80
C TYR A 66 0.69 6.35 -6.22
N ASN A 67 0.49 7.39 -5.42
CA ASN A 67 1.23 8.63 -5.55
C ASN A 67 2.32 8.67 -4.47
N PRO A 68 3.63 8.60 -4.82
CA PRO A 68 4.70 8.60 -3.82
C PRO A 68 4.67 9.85 -2.93
N LYS A 69 4.19 11.00 -3.44
CA LYS A 69 4.05 12.26 -2.68
C LYS A 69 3.09 12.17 -1.48
N LEU A 70 2.13 11.24 -1.49
CA LEU A 70 1.21 11.05 -0.36
C LEU A 70 1.85 10.28 0.80
N PHE A 71 2.98 9.60 0.55
CA PHE A 71 3.70 8.81 1.56
C PHE A 71 4.95 9.51 2.10
N GLU A 72 5.27 10.70 1.58
CA GLU A 72 6.28 11.57 2.19
C GLU A 72 5.70 12.11 3.50
N ALA A 73 6.24 11.63 4.62
CA ALA A 73 5.92 12.19 5.92
C ALA A 73 6.37 13.65 5.94
N LYS A 74 5.42 14.58 5.79
CA LYS A 74 5.67 15.99 6.13
C LYS A 74 5.94 16.05 7.63
N ARG A 75 7.20 16.15 8.01
CA ARG A 75 7.55 16.74 9.30
C ARG A 75 7.10 18.18 9.21
N VAL A 76 5.98 18.47 9.84
CA VAL A 76 5.59 19.84 10.12
C VAL A 76 6.28 20.15 11.43
N ASP A 77 7.33 20.96 11.37
CA ASP A 77 7.87 21.58 12.56
C ASP A 77 6.80 22.58 13.03
N VAL A 78 6.00 22.17 14.00
CA VAL A 78 5.01 23.04 14.65
C VAL A 78 5.77 23.74 15.78
N GLU A 79 6.05 25.03 15.59
CA GLU A 79 6.46 25.88 16.70
C GLU A 79 5.25 26.06 17.61
N ILE A 80 5.26 25.44 18.79
CA ILE A 80 4.21 25.60 19.79
C ILE A 80 4.45 26.94 20.49
N LEU A 81 3.54 27.89 20.32
CA LEU A 81 3.63 29.18 21.00
C LEU A 81 3.05 29.06 22.42
N PRO A 82 3.50 29.88 23.38
CA PRO A 82 2.94 29.90 24.74
C PRO A 82 1.42 30.15 24.77
N GLU A 83 0.89 30.81 23.74
CA GLU A 83 -0.53 31.13 23.55
C GLU A 83 -1.38 29.90 23.16
N ASP A 84 -0.74 28.82 22.67
CA ASP A 84 -1.42 27.57 22.28
C ASP A 84 -1.71 26.65 23.49
N ILE A 85 -1.23 27.02 24.69
CA ILE A 85 -1.45 26.26 25.93
C ILE A 85 -2.65 26.87 26.66
N LEU A 86 -3.83 26.25 26.54
CA LEU A 86 -4.96 26.54 27.42
C LEU A 86 -4.68 25.97 28.82
N TYR A 87 -4.64 26.85 29.82
CA TYR A 87 -4.62 26.50 31.26
C TYR A 87 -5.97 25.99 31.76
#